data_AF-W1F3I3-F1
#
_entry.id   AF-W1F3I3-F1
#
_cell.length_a   1.000
_cell.length_b   1.000
_cell.length_c   1.000
_cell.angle_alpha   90.00
_cell.angle_beta   90.00
_cell.angle_gamma   90.00
#
_symmetry.space_group_name_H-M   'P 1'
#
loop_
_entity.id
_entity.type
_entity.pdbx_description
1 polymer ?
#
loop_
_entity_poly.entity_id
_entity_poly.type
_entity_poly.pdbx_seq_one_letter_code
_entity_poly.pdbx_strand_id
1 'polypeptide(L)' 'MIGLTIAVHNGRQHVPVFVTDEMVGHKLGEFAPTRTYRGHAADKKAKKK' A
#
# COMPACT_ATOMS: atom_id res chain seq x y z
N MET A 1 -9.86 15.00 -8.88
CA MET A 1 -9.91 13.93 -7.85
C MET A 1 -9.20 14.29 -6.56
N ILE A 2 -8.49 15.42 -6.49
CA ILE A 2 -7.77 15.89 -5.31
C ILE A 2 -8.77 16.16 -4.16
N GLY A 3 -8.42 15.78 -2.93
CA GLY A 3 -9.24 15.98 -1.73
C GLY A 3 -10.23 14.85 -1.42
N LEU A 4 -10.27 13.78 -2.21
CA LEU A 4 -11.09 12.59 -1.97
C LEU A 4 -10.27 11.46 -1.36
N THR A 5 -10.89 10.68 -0.48
CA THR A 5 -10.33 9.40 0.00
C THR A 5 -10.89 8.26 -0.84
N ILE A 6 -10.02 7.54 -1.53
CA ILE A 6 -10.37 6.41 -2.40
C ILE A 6 -9.91 5.11 -1.74
N ALA A 7 -10.81 4.13 -1.68
CA ALA A 7 -10.53 2.82 -1.11
C ALA A 7 -9.97 1.86 -2.18
N VAL A 8 -8.64 1.83 -2.34
CA VAL A 8 -7.94 1.08 -3.39
C VAL A 8 -7.72 -0.38 -2.97
N HIS A 9 -8.13 -1.33 -3.79
CA HIS A 9 -7.97 -2.76 -3.48
C HIS A 9 -6.53 -3.24 -3.75
N ASN A 10 -5.88 -3.85 -2.75
CA ASN A 10 -4.50 -4.33 -2.87
C ASN A 10 -4.37 -5.86 -3.02
N GLY A 11 -5.46 -6.55 -3.33
CA GLY A 11 -5.51 -8.02 -3.46
C GLY A 11 -5.90 -8.76 -2.18
N ARG A 12 -6.01 -8.04 -1.04
CA ARG A 12 -6.53 -8.60 0.22
C ARG A 12 -7.59 -7.70 0.83
N GLN A 13 -7.37 -6.39 0.84
CA GLN A 13 -8.27 -5.42 1.45
C GLN A 13 -8.27 -4.11 0.67
N HIS A 14 -9.23 -3.24 0.98
CA HIS A 14 -9.24 -1.88 0.47
C HIS A 14 -8.44 -0.96 1.40
N VAL A 15 -7.40 -0.35 0.87
CA VAL A 15 -6.56 0.62 1.56
C VAL A 15 -7.12 2.02 1.27
N PRO A 16 -7.51 2.82 2.29
CA PRO A 16 -7.96 4.19 2.07
C PRO A 16 -6.76 5.07 1.74
N VAL A 17 -6.76 5.65 0.54
CA VAL A 17 -5.74 6.57 0.05
C VAL A 17 -6.37 7.95 -0.11
N PHE A 18 -5.84 8.95 0.60
CA PHE A 18 -6.23 10.34 0.44
C PHE A 18 -5.43 10.98 -0.71
N VAL A 19 -6.13 11.52 -1.71
CA VAL A 19 -5.48 12.04 -2.93
C VAL A 19 -5.02 13.48 -2.74
N THR A 20 -3.70 13.69 -2.79
CA THR A 20 -3.05 15.01 -2.80
C THR A 20 -2.65 15.44 -4.20
N ASP A 21 -2.31 16.72 -4.39
CA ASP A 21 -1.93 17.29 -5.70
C ASP A 21 -0.65 16.66 -6.28
N GLU A 22 0.31 16.30 -5.42
CA GLU A 22 1.56 15.62 -5.80
C GLU A 22 1.34 14.21 -6.39
N MET A 23 0.15 13.62 -6.24
CA MET A 23 -0.20 12.31 -6.80
C MET A 23 -0.78 12.40 -8.22
N VAL A 24 -0.96 13.60 -8.77
CA VAL A 24 -1.47 13.81 -10.13
C VAL A 24 -0.45 13.29 -11.15
N GLY A 25 -0.89 12.41 -12.05
CA GLY A 25 -0.04 11.74 -13.04
C GLY A 25 0.40 10.32 -12.64
N HIS A 26 0.18 9.92 -11.39
CA HIS A 26 0.44 8.58 -10.90
C HIS A 26 -0.80 7.67 -10.98
N LYS A 27 -0.59 6.36 -10.93
CA LYS A 27 -1.70 5.39 -10.86
C LYS A 27 -2.04 5.07 -9.41
N LEU A 28 -3.34 4.88 -9.13
CA LEU A 28 -3.83 4.53 -7.79
C LEU A 28 -3.19 3.26 -7.19
N GLY A 29 -2.81 2.30 -8.05
CA GLY A 29 -2.14 1.07 -7.62
C GLY A 29 -0.74 1.27 -7.04
N GLU A 30 -0.07 2.40 -7.33
CA GLU A 30 1.25 2.73 -6.78
C GLU A 30 1.18 3.03 -5.28
N PHE A 31 0.03 3.50 -4.82
CA PHE A 31 -0.21 3.85 -3.42
C PHE A 31 -0.79 2.69 -2.59
N ALA A 32 -0.99 1.51 -3.20
CA ALA A 32 -1.58 0.33 -2.56
C ALA A 32 -0.70 -0.92 -2.78
N PRO A 33 0.25 -1.21 -1.87
CA PRO A 33 1.18 -2.33 -2.06
C PRO A 33 0.46 -3.67 -2.06
N THR A 34 0.75 -4.50 -3.07
CA THR A 34 0.08 -5.80 -3.31
C THR A 34 0.79 -6.99 -2.66
N ARG A 35 2.08 -6.86 -2.31
CA ARG A 35 2.87 -7.92 -1.66
C ARG A 35 3.65 -7.36 -0.48
N THR A 36 3.67 -8.08 0.64
CA THR A 36 4.48 -7.72 1.81
C THR A 36 5.83 -8.42 1.73
N TYR A 37 6.82 -7.78 1.13
CA TYR A 37 8.18 -8.30 1.10
C TYR A 37 8.87 -8.07 2.46
N ARG A 38 9.28 -9.15 3.15
CA ARG A 38 9.92 -9.10 4.47
C ARG A 38 11.46 -9.25 4.42
N GLY A 39 12.06 -9.22 3.22
CA GLY A 39 13.47 -9.49 2.98
C GLY A 39 13.76 -10.94 2.59
N HIS A 40 14.99 -11.20 2.14
CA HIS A 40 15.47 -12.56 1.90
C HIS A 40 15.62 -13.26 3.25
N ALA A 41 14.88 -14.36 3.44
CA ALA A 41 14.89 -15.11 4.69
C ALA A 41 16.21 -15.86 4.85
N ALA A 42 17.22 -15.21 5.43
CA ALA A 42 18.39 -15.90 5.96
C ALA A 42 18.24 -16.19 7.45
N ASP A 43 17.76 -15.26 8.29
CA ASP A 43 17.66 -15.50 9.73
C ASP A 43 16.69 -14.53 10.43
N LYS A 44 15.44 -14.93 10.68
CA LYS A 44 14.61 -14.32 11.74
C LYS A 44 13.77 -15.37 12.45
N LYS A 45 14.39 -16.10 13.38
CA LYS A 45 13.74 -16.43 14.65
C LYS A 45 13.38 -15.10 15.36
N ALA A 46 12.22 -15.05 16.00
CA ALA A 46 11.59 -13.91 16.70
C ALA A 46 10.84 -12.93 15.76
N LYS A 47 9.56 -12.63 15.98
CA LYS A 47 8.84 -12.43 17.25
C LYS A 47 7.47 -13.13 17.23
N LYS A 48 7.19 -13.84 18.32
CA LYS A 48 5.85 -14.29 18.73
C LYS A 48 5.16 -13.08 19.40
N LYS A 49 3.83 -12.99 19.20
CA LYS A 49 2.87 -12.02 19.74
C LYS A 49 2.66 -10.76 18.90
#